data_AF-A0A0E3SRG6-F1
#
_entry.id   AF-A0A0E3SRG6-F1
#
_cell.length_a   1.000
_cell.length_b   1.000
_cell.length_c   1.000
_cell.angle_alpha   90.00
_cell.angle_beta   90.00
_cell.angle_gamma   90.00
#
_symmetry.space_group_name_H-M   'P 1'
#
loop_
_entity.id
_entity.type
_entity.pdbx_description
1 polymer ?
#
loop_
_entity_poly.entity_id
_entity_poly.type
_entity_poly.pdbx_seq_one_letter_code
_entity_poly.pdbx_strand_id
1 'polypeptide(L)'
;MNEIVVSTKDNKQVVYMPHKCIGCGTCTMVCPKDTLIIGSVGPVARGLINKEFLDITDTCITCGMCTKICPTGALEMREDGKPVCNDNFLCSTIAPTTVNDDCVHCGLCEQICPQGAIEVQQWLSNDGSARVDGETIIDNDNCVHCGWCAEVCPKDAITVQKPFAGTWTRDEDTCQACRTCVDVCPCNALFNPEWDIGERVDKVAQRPDACLYCGACAVACPVQAIDVQKTEILTAMEKKTVFEKKLLNKPSAKPVLTSVLKTDEDACLGCGNCVIMCPVNANSSKFLAAGALNDLDDKPLLEVRNGSVKVLDQEACGSCGACALICPTSAIWLEKREVE
;
A
#
# COMPACT_ATOMS: atom_id res chain seq x y z
N MET A 1 5.91 -17.77 -9.17
CA MET A 1 5.27 -16.96 -8.12
C MET A 1 4.56 -17.92 -7.17
N ASN A 2 4.78 -17.81 -5.86
CA ASN A 2 4.17 -18.73 -4.90
C ASN A 2 2.74 -18.26 -4.58
N GLU A 3 1.76 -19.11 -4.86
CA GLU A 3 0.38 -18.95 -4.37
C GLU A 3 0.23 -19.61 -3.00
N ILE A 4 -0.63 -19.05 -2.15
CA ILE A 4 -0.86 -19.55 -0.79
C ILE A 4 -2.34 -19.95 -0.67
N VAL A 5 -2.60 -21.22 -0.40
CA VAL A 5 -3.96 -21.70 -0.13
C VAL A 5 -4.35 -21.28 1.29
N VAL A 6 -5.29 -20.34 1.41
CA VAL A 6 -5.81 -19.84 2.69
C VAL A 6 -6.68 -20.91 3.35
N SER A 7 -7.53 -21.57 2.57
CA SER A 7 -8.41 -22.65 3.04
C SER A 7 -8.94 -23.46 1.87
N THR A 8 -9.22 -24.73 2.13
CA THR A 8 -9.95 -25.62 1.21
C THR A 8 -11.13 -26.22 1.97
N LYS A 9 -12.32 -26.16 1.39
CA LYS A 9 -13.51 -26.84 1.90
C LYS A 9 -14.31 -27.39 0.73
N ASP A 10 -14.57 -28.69 0.75
CA ASP A 10 -15.20 -29.42 -0.35
C ASP A 10 -14.43 -29.17 -1.66
N ASN A 11 -15.09 -28.64 -2.70
CA ASN A 11 -14.45 -28.27 -3.96
C ASN A 11 -14.04 -26.78 -4.06
N LYS A 12 -14.16 -26.01 -2.96
CA LYS A 12 -13.89 -24.57 -2.93
C LYS A 12 -12.58 -24.25 -2.22
N GLN A 13 -11.87 -23.26 -2.75
CA GLN A 13 -10.62 -22.77 -2.17
C GLN A 13 -10.59 -21.25 -2.14
N VAL A 14 -10.02 -20.70 -1.07
CA VAL A 14 -9.57 -19.30 -1.03
C VAL A 14 -8.06 -19.31 -1.24
N VAL A 15 -7.58 -18.60 -2.26
CA VAL A 15 -6.17 -18.54 -2.64
C VAL A 15 -5.68 -17.10 -2.51
N TYR A 16 -4.50 -16.91 -1.92
CA TYR A 16 -3.80 -15.65 -1.79
C TYR A 16 -2.61 -15.60 -2.75
N MET A 17 -2.56 -14.55 -3.56
CA MET A 17 -1.48 -14.21 -4.49
C MET A 17 -0.73 -13.00 -3.96
N PRO A 18 0.40 -13.18 -3.25
CA PRO A 18 1.04 -12.08 -2.54
C PRO A 18 1.56 -10.97 -3.47
N HIS A 19 2.05 -11.34 -4.65
CA HIS A 19 2.55 -10.40 -5.67
C HIS A 19 1.50 -9.39 -6.18
N LYS A 20 0.19 -9.71 -6.10
CA LYS A 20 -0.90 -8.78 -6.45
C LYS A 20 -1.38 -7.93 -5.25
N CYS A 21 -0.88 -8.19 -4.05
CA CYS A 21 -1.37 -7.57 -2.83
C CYS A 21 -0.77 -6.18 -2.63
N ILE A 22 -1.61 -5.18 -2.41
CA ILE A 22 -1.20 -3.79 -2.21
C ILE A 22 -1.24 -3.33 -0.74
N GLY A 23 -1.35 -4.26 0.22
CA GLY A 23 -1.32 -3.94 1.65
C GLY A 23 -2.49 -3.07 2.15
N CYS A 24 -3.64 -3.07 1.49
CA CYS A 24 -4.75 -2.15 1.82
C CYS A 24 -5.64 -2.56 3.00
N GLY A 25 -5.63 -3.84 3.39
CA GLY A 25 -6.39 -4.36 4.53
C GLY A 25 -7.92 -4.45 4.34
N THR A 26 -8.45 -4.15 3.16
CA THR A 26 -9.91 -4.22 2.92
C THR A 26 -10.48 -5.63 3.18
N CYS A 27 -9.69 -6.68 2.93
CA CYS A 27 -10.04 -8.07 3.21
C CYS A 27 -10.23 -8.36 4.71
N THR A 28 -9.42 -7.76 5.58
CA THR A 28 -9.48 -7.99 7.03
C THR A 28 -10.74 -7.34 7.62
N MET A 29 -11.14 -6.17 7.10
CA MET A 29 -12.36 -5.46 7.50
C MET A 29 -13.66 -6.26 7.21
N VAL A 30 -13.66 -7.11 6.18
CA VAL A 30 -14.85 -7.87 5.80
C VAL A 30 -14.86 -9.28 6.35
N CYS A 31 -13.71 -9.83 6.74
CA CYS A 31 -13.55 -11.19 7.22
C CYS A 31 -14.35 -11.40 8.52
N PRO A 32 -15.29 -12.37 8.58
CA PRO A 32 -16.09 -12.60 9.79
C PRO A 32 -15.38 -13.44 10.86
N LYS A 33 -14.16 -13.92 10.58
CA LYS A 33 -13.40 -14.85 11.43
C LYS A 33 -11.99 -14.36 11.75
N ASP A 34 -11.66 -13.14 11.33
CA ASP A 34 -10.34 -12.54 11.52
C ASP A 34 -9.19 -13.43 11.04
N THR A 35 -9.47 -14.28 10.03
CA THR A 35 -8.51 -15.21 9.42
C THR A 35 -7.32 -14.50 8.78
N LEU A 36 -7.56 -13.29 8.27
CA LEU A 36 -6.57 -12.49 7.56
C LEU A 36 -6.13 -11.37 8.50
N ILE A 37 -4.85 -11.35 8.82
CA ILE A 37 -4.23 -10.35 9.69
C ILE A 37 -3.32 -9.51 8.83
N ILE A 38 -3.53 -8.19 8.84
CA ILE A 38 -2.67 -7.26 8.12
C ILE A 38 -1.71 -6.57 9.09
N GLY A 39 -0.45 -6.41 8.69
CA GLY A 39 0.55 -5.69 9.46
C GLY A 39 1.87 -5.55 8.72
N SER A 40 2.77 -4.77 9.29
CA SER A 40 4.11 -4.56 8.72
C SER A 40 4.11 -4.06 7.26
N VAL A 41 3.07 -3.31 6.87
CA VAL A 41 2.90 -2.84 5.48
C VAL A 41 4.08 -1.97 5.03
N GLY A 42 4.56 -1.08 5.89
CA GLY A 42 5.72 -0.23 5.61
C GLY A 42 6.98 -1.01 5.20
N PRO A 43 7.53 -1.89 6.07
CA PRO A 43 8.75 -2.63 5.78
C PRO A 43 8.56 -3.67 4.68
N VAL A 44 7.38 -4.27 4.50
CA VAL A 44 7.12 -5.19 3.38
C VAL A 44 7.20 -4.43 2.06
N ALA A 45 6.51 -3.30 1.92
CA ALA A 45 6.55 -2.48 0.71
C ALA A 45 7.95 -1.91 0.42
N ARG A 46 8.74 -1.64 1.47
CA ARG A 46 10.13 -1.18 1.37
C ARG A 46 11.15 -2.30 1.15
N GLY A 47 10.73 -3.57 1.12
CA GLY A 47 11.63 -4.72 0.95
C GLY A 47 12.57 -4.96 2.13
N LEU A 48 12.22 -4.52 3.34
CA LEU A 48 13.05 -4.59 4.54
C LEU A 48 12.82 -5.86 5.38
N ILE A 49 11.80 -6.63 5.04
CA ILE A 49 11.42 -7.86 5.75
C ILE A 49 10.91 -8.87 4.72
N ASN A 50 11.41 -10.10 4.81
CA ASN A 50 10.95 -11.18 3.94
C ASN A 50 9.67 -11.80 4.51
N LYS A 51 8.53 -11.13 4.30
CA LYS A 51 7.19 -11.65 4.62
C LYS A 51 6.14 -11.02 3.72
N GLU A 52 4.95 -11.60 3.73
CA GLU A 52 3.80 -11.06 3.01
C GLU A 52 3.04 -10.01 3.83
N PHE A 53 2.19 -9.22 3.17
CA PHE A 53 1.32 -8.23 3.83
C PHE A 53 0.28 -8.88 4.76
N LEU A 54 -0.13 -10.12 4.46
CA LEU A 54 -1.14 -10.86 5.21
C LEU A 54 -0.52 -12.07 5.90
N ASP A 55 -0.73 -12.16 7.22
CA ASP A 55 -0.62 -13.42 7.95
C ASP A 55 -2.01 -14.10 7.96
N ILE A 56 -2.01 -15.43 7.91
CA ILE A 56 -3.21 -16.26 7.74
C ILE A 56 -3.33 -17.23 8.92
N THR A 57 -4.49 -17.22 9.59
CA THR A 57 -4.82 -18.19 10.64
C THR A 57 -5.71 -19.32 10.11
N ASP A 58 -5.90 -20.37 10.91
CA ASP A 58 -6.66 -21.57 10.53
C ASP A 58 -8.19 -21.44 10.72
N THR A 59 -8.70 -20.24 11.04
CA THR A 59 -10.12 -20.00 11.34
C THR A 59 -11.01 -19.82 10.10
N CYS A 60 -10.45 -19.96 8.90
CA CYS A 60 -11.14 -19.70 7.65
C CYS A 60 -12.33 -20.63 7.44
N ILE A 61 -13.51 -20.05 7.21
CA ILE A 61 -14.73 -20.81 6.87
C ILE A 61 -15.03 -20.86 5.37
N THR A 62 -14.08 -20.45 4.52
CA THR A 62 -14.21 -20.45 3.04
C THR A 62 -15.47 -19.70 2.55
N CYS A 63 -15.81 -18.56 3.17
CA CYS A 63 -17.01 -17.78 2.80
C CYS A 63 -16.81 -16.88 1.56
N GLY A 64 -15.56 -16.59 1.18
CA GLY A 64 -15.22 -15.77 0.01
C GLY A 64 -15.49 -14.27 0.14
N MET A 65 -15.78 -13.73 1.35
CA MET A 65 -16.02 -12.28 1.48
C MET A 65 -14.78 -11.46 1.11
N CYS A 66 -13.59 -11.94 1.49
CA CYS A 66 -12.33 -11.29 1.19
C CYS A 66 -11.99 -11.30 -0.31
N THR A 67 -12.31 -12.40 -1.01
CA THR A 67 -12.05 -12.55 -2.46
C THR A 67 -12.98 -11.64 -3.27
N LYS A 68 -14.25 -11.51 -2.84
CA LYS A 68 -15.26 -10.70 -3.52
C LYS A 68 -14.99 -9.20 -3.51
N ILE A 69 -14.22 -8.69 -2.55
CA ILE A 69 -13.98 -7.25 -2.39
C ILE A 69 -12.52 -6.86 -2.64
N CYS A 70 -11.67 -7.82 -2.99
CA CYS A 70 -10.26 -7.54 -3.27
C CYS A 70 -10.15 -6.75 -4.58
N PRO A 71 -9.65 -5.51 -4.56
CA PRO A 71 -9.64 -4.67 -5.76
C PRO A 71 -8.61 -5.12 -6.80
N THR A 72 -7.54 -5.82 -6.39
CA THR A 72 -6.46 -6.27 -7.27
C THR A 72 -6.54 -7.76 -7.62
N GLY A 73 -7.57 -8.46 -7.14
CA GLY A 73 -7.66 -9.91 -7.29
C GLY A 73 -6.58 -10.70 -6.54
N ALA A 74 -5.84 -10.09 -5.61
CA ALA A 74 -4.86 -10.80 -4.78
C ALA A 74 -5.45 -11.92 -3.92
N LEU A 75 -6.75 -11.88 -3.65
CA LEU A 75 -7.49 -12.98 -3.02
C LEU A 75 -8.52 -13.51 -4.01
N GLU A 76 -8.39 -14.77 -4.36
CA GLU A 76 -9.18 -15.44 -5.38
C GLU A 76 -10.00 -16.58 -4.78
N MET A 77 -11.23 -16.75 -5.26
CA MET A 77 -12.02 -17.96 -5.00
C MET A 77 -11.79 -18.93 -6.15
N ARG A 78 -11.46 -20.19 -5.84
CA ARG A 78 -11.48 -21.28 -6.81
C ARG A 78 -12.57 -22.29 -6.50
N GLU A 79 -13.15 -22.86 -7.55
CA GLU A 79 -14.10 -23.98 -7.49
C GLU A 79 -13.64 -25.04 -8.50
N ASP A 80 -13.54 -26.30 -8.06
CA ASP A 80 -12.97 -27.40 -8.86
C ASP A 80 -11.58 -27.07 -9.43
N GLY A 81 -10.78 -26.33 -8.65
CA GLY A 81 -9.42 -25.91 -9.00
C GLY A 81 -9.32 -24.74 -9.98
N LYS A 82 -10.44 -24.13 -10.39
CA LYS A 82 -10.46 -23.01 -11.34
C LYS A 82 -10.91 -21.70 -10.69
N PRO A 83 -10.34 -20.54 -11.08
CA PRO A 83 -10.82 -19.24 -10.65
C PRO A 83 -12.32 -19.05 -10.93
N VAL A 84 -13.05 -18.53 -9.95
CA VAL A 84 -14.45 -18.14 -10.10
C VAL A 84 -14.51 -16.64 -10.35
N CYS A 85 -14.87 -16.26 -11.57
CA CYS A 85 -15.04 -14.87 -11.98
C CYS A 85 -16.50 -14.64 -12.42
N ASN A 86 -17.23 -13.84 -11.65
CA ASN A 86 -18.61 -13.43 -11.95
C ASN A 86 -18.95 -12.11 -11.25
N ASP A 87 -20.17 -11.64 -11.43
CA ASP A 87 -20.62 -10.32 -10.96
C ASP A 87 -20.63 -10.14 -9.43
N ASN A 88 -20.35 -11.19 -8.65
CA ASN A 88 -20.15 -11.09 -7.19
C ASN A 88 -18.74 -10.61 -6.80
N PHE A 89 -17.79 -10.53 -7.72
CA PHE A 89 -16.39 -10.21 -7.45
C PHE A 89 -16.02 -8.84 -7.99
N LEU A 90 -15.56 -7.96 -7.10
CA LEU A 90 -15.17 -6.60 -7.42
C LEU A 90 -14.17 -6.55 -8.57
N CYS A 91 -13.07 -7.32 -8.50
CA CYS A 91 -12.05 -7.35 -9.55
C CYS A 91 -12.58 -7.85 -10.91
N SER A 92 -13.68 -8.60 -10.95
CA SER A 92 -14.30 -9.05 -12.20
C SER A 92 -15.27 -8.03 -12.79
N THR A 93 -15.76 -7.08 -11.99
CA THR A 93 -16.73 -6.06 -12.42
C THR A 93 -16.14 -4.68 -12.61
N ILE A 94 -14.87 -4.45 -12.21
CA ILE A 94 -14.10 -3.30 -12.67
C ILE A 94 -13.87 -3.47 -14.17
N ALA A 95 -14.34 -2.50 -14.96
CA ALA A 95 -14.07 -2.45 -16.38
C ALA A 95 -12.55 -2.37 -16.61
N PRO A 96 -12.00 -3.18 -17.54
CA PRO A 96 -10.58 -3.13 -17.84
C PRO A 96 -10.20 -1.73 -18.34
N THR A 97 -8.98 -1.32 -18.05
CA THR A 97 -8.42 -0.12 -18.66
C THR A 97 -8.22 -0.39 -20.15
N THR A 98 -8.79 0.47 -20.98
CA THR A 98 -8.85 0.31 -22.44
C THR A 98 -8.25 1.53 -23.13
N VAL A 99 -7.76 1.30 -24.34
CA VAL A 99 -7.21 2.31 -25.25
C VAL A 99 -8.06 2.29 -26.52
N ASN A 100 -8.51 3.45 -26.98
CA ASN A 100 -9.28 3.58 -28.23
C ASN A 100 -8.39 4.00 -29.41
N ASP A 101 -9.01 4.13 -30.60
CA ASP A 101 -8.33 4.45 -31.86
C ASP A 101 -7.79 5.90 -31.94
N ASP A 102 -8.10 6.77 -30.98
CA ASP A 102 -7.54 8.13 -30.92
C ASP A 102 -6.09 8.14 -30.40
N CYS A 103 -5.60 6.98 -29.92
CA CYS A 103 -4.24 6.83 -29.43
C CYS A 103 -3.21 7.12 -30.51
N VAL A 104 -2.19 7.91 -30.17
CA VAL A 104 -1.04 8.22 -31.03
C VAL A 104 0.24 7.54 -30.56
N HIS A 105 0.13 6.56 -29.66
CA HIS A 105 1.22 5.74 -29.15
C HIS A 105 2.43 6.55 -28.63
N CYS A 106 2.22 7.70 -27.96
CA CYS A 106 3.31 8.61 -27.59
C CYS A 106 4.19 8.16 -26.41
N GLY A 107 3.82 7.10 -25.68
CA GLY A 107 4.59 6.56 -24.55
C GLY A 107 4.43 7.27 -23.21
N LEU A 108 3.67 8.38 -23.12
CA LEU A 108 3.47 9.10 -21.84
C LEU A 108 2.80 8.23 -20.77
N CYS A 109 1.83 7.40 -21.16
CA CYS A 109 1.13 6.49 -20.27
C CYS A 109 2.04 5.40 -19.69
N GLU A 110 2.98 4.88 -20.48
CA GLU A 110 3.99 3.91 -20.04
C GLU A 110 4.94 4.55 -19.02
N GLN A 111 5.45 5.75 -19.32
CA GLN A 111 6.39 6.44 -18.43
C GLN A 111 5.80 6.82 -17.07
N ILE A 112 4.52 7.18 -17.04
CA ILE A 112 3.86 7.63 -15.79
C ILE A 112 3.30 6.47 -14.95
N CYS A 113 3.17 5.26 -15.52
CA CYS A 113 2.48 4.16 -14.87
C CYS A 113 3.27 3.66 -13.64
N PRO A 114 2.75 3.82 -12.40
CA PRO A 114 3.49 3.43 -11.20
C PRO A 114 3.64 1.92 -11.03
N GLN A 115 2.86 1.14 -11.79
CA GLN A 115 2.88 -0.32 -11.77
C GLN A 115 3.68 -0.93 -12.93
N GLY A 116 4.14 -0.12 -13.90
CA GLY A 116 4.76 -0.64 -15.12
C GLY A 116 3.83 -1.55 -15.94
N ALA A 117 2.52 -1.32 -15.88
CA ALA A 117 1.49 -2.16 -16.48
C ALA A 117 1.14 -1.80 -17.93
N ILE A 118 1.91 -0.93 -18.58
CA ILE A 118 1.63 -0.42 -19.93
C ILE A 118 2.89 -0.57 -20.76
N GLU A 119 2.76 -1.14 -21.95
CA GLU A 119 3.82 -1.25 -22.95
C GLU A 119 3.41 -0.47 -24.21
N VAL A 120 4.30 0.38 -24.71
CA VAL A 120 4.07 1.14 -25.95
C VAL A 120 5.13 0.79 -27.00
N GLN A 121 4.69 0.26 -28.13
CA GLN A 121 5.54 -0.05 -29.28
C GLN A 121 5.27 0.94 -30.41
N GLN A 122 6.33 1.38 -31.10
CA GLN A 122 6.26 2.35 -32.19
C GLN A 122 7.12 1.90 -33.38
N TRP A 123 6.65 2.14 -34.61
CA TRP A 123 7.39 1.86 -35.84
C TRP A 123 7.00 2.83 -36.97
N LEU A 124 7.84 2.93 -38.01
CA LEU A 124 7.53 3.75 -39.19
C LEU A 124 6.44 3.08 -40.04
N SER A 125 5.50 3.89 -40.53
CA SER A 125 4.40 3.40 -41.36
C SER A 125 4.88 2.71 -42.64
N ASN A 126 4.21 1.61 -42.99
CA ASN A 126 4.54 0.80 -44.17
C ASN A 126 4.03 1.40 -45.50
N ASP A 127 3.30 2.50 -45.45
CA ASP A 127 2.73 3.19 -46.62
C ASP A 127 3.72 4.17 -47.30
N GLY A 128 4.96 4.25 -46.80
CA GLY A 128 5.98 5.17 -47.28
C GLY A 128 5.82 6.61 -46.80
N SER A 129 4.84 6.89 -45.94
CA SER A 129 4.72 8.17 -45.26
C SER A 129 5.69 8.26 -44.08
N ALA A 130 5.99 9.49 -43.64
CA ALA A 130 6.80 9.74 -42.44
C ALA A 130 5.99 9.60 -41.14
N ARG A 131 4.88 8.84 -41.16
CA ARG A 131 4.04 8.61 -39.99
C ARG A 131 4.64 7.51 -39.11
N VAL A 132 4.30 7.59 -37.82
CA VAL A 132 4.64 6.58 -36.83
C VAL A 132 3.34 5.86 -36.48
N ASP A 133 3.33 4.55 -36.71
CA ASP A 133 2.30 3.64 -36.22
C ASP A 133 2.77 3.02 -34.90
N GLY A 134 1.86 2.40 -34.15
CA GLY A 134 2.21 1.78 -32.90
C GLY A 134 1.15 0.86 -32.33
N GLU A 135 1.45 0.29 -31.18
CA GLU A 135 0.54 -0.48 -30.35
C GLU A 135 0.71 -0.06 -28.89
N THR A 136 -0.39 0.10 -28.17
CA THR A 136 -0.39 0.40 -26.73
C THR A 136 -1.11 -0.74 -26.02
N ILE A 137 -0.39 -1.52 -25.24
CA ILE A 137 -0.91 -2.70 -24.55
C ILE A 137 -0.98 -2.40 -23.05
N ILE A 138 -2.11 -2.72 -22.42
CA ILE A 138 -2.31 -2.55 -20.98
C ILE A 138 -2.49 -3.90 -20.33
N ASP A 139 -1.56 -4.25 -19.46
CA ASP A 139 -1.66 -5.43 -18.59
C ASP A 139 -2.64 -5.14 -17.45
N ASN A 140 -3.87 -5.62 -17.62
CA ASN A 140 -4.92 -5.46 -16.63
C ASN A 140 -4.74 -6.35 -15.39
N ASP A 141 -3.86 -7.34 -15.41
CA ASP A 141 -3.53 -8.14 -14.22
C ASP A 141 -2.62 -7.38 -13.25
N ASN A 142 -1.78 -6.47 -13.76
CA ASN A 142 -0.89 -5.60 -12.99
C ASN A 142 -1.43 -4.17 -12.82
N CYS A 143 -2.48 -3.79 -13.58
CA CYS A 143 -3.12 -2.49 -13.43
C CYS A 143 -3.85 -2.36 -12.09
N VAL A 144 -3.58 -1.29 -11.35
CA VAL A 144 -4.30 -0.96 -10.11
C VAL A 144 -5.43 0.05 -10.33
N HIS A 145 -5.73 0.42 -11.57
CA HIS A 145 -6.78 1.38 -11.94
C HIS A 145 -6.60 2.79 -11.35
N CYS A 146 -5.35 3.27 -11.20
CA CYS A 146 -5.07 4.56 -10.57
C CYS A 146 -5.57 5.77 -11.39
N GLY A 147 -5.50 5.72 -12.72
CA GLY A 147 -5.97 6.81 -13.60
C GLY A 147 -4.86 7.64 -14.25
N TRP A 148 -3.59 7.51 -13.83
CA TRP A 148 -2.48 8.32 -14.37
C TRP A 148 -2.38 8.32 -15.91
N CYS A 149 -2.58 7.16 -16.52
CA CYS A 149 -2.53 7.01 -17.97
C CYS A 149 -3.65 7.78 -18.68
N ALA A 150 -4.85 7.85 -18.09
CA ALA A 150 -5.95 8.65 -18.62
C ALA A 150 -5.65 10.15 -18.47
N GLU A 151 -5.22 10.58 -17.29
CA GLU A 151 -4.92 11.98 -16.99
C GLU A 151 -3.78 12.57 -17.83
N VAL A 152 -2.75 11.77 -18.15
CA VAL A 152 -1.61 12.23 -18.95
C VAL A 152 -1.88 12.16 -20.46
N CYS A 153 -2.95 11.49 -20.89
CA CYS A 153 -3.19 11.23 -22.30
C CYS A 153 -3.61 12.51 -23.04
N PRO A 154 -2.82 13.04 -23.99
CA PRO A 154 -3.18 14.27 -24.69
C PRO A 154 -4.32 14.10 -25.71
N LYS A 155 -4.84 12.88 -25.85
CA LYS A 155 -5.89 12.48 -26.78
C LYS A 155 -7.13 11.94 -26.07
N ASP A 156 -7.12 11.87 -24.75
CA ASP A 156 -8.19 11.27 -23.94
C ASP A 156 -8.53 9.84 -24.42
N ALA A 157 -7.54 9.12 -24.96
CA ALA A 157 -7.72 7.83 -25.62
C ALA A 157 -7.83 6.66 -24.62
N ILE A 158 -7.61 6.91 -23.32
CA ILE A 158 -7.53 5.88 -22.29
C ILE A 158 -8.68 6.04 -21.31
N THR A 159 -9.44 4.96 -21.09
CA THR A 159 -10.54 4.91 -20.11
C THR A 159 -10.15 4.05 -18.92
N VAL A 160 -10.33 4.57 -17.70
CA VAL A 160 -10.06 3.86 -16.44
C VAL A 160 -11.29 3.90 -15.56
N GLN A 161 -11.70 2.75 -14.99
CA GLN A 161 -12.71 2.68 -13.94
C GLN A 161 -12.05 2.38 -12.60
N LYS A 162 -12.29 3.22 -11.59
CA LYS A 162 -11.85 2.98 -10.21
C LYS A 162 -12.82 2.07 -9.45
N PRO A 163 -12.35 1.27 -8.48
CA PRO A 163 -13.21 0.44 -7.65
C PRO A 163 -13.98 1.23 -6.58
N PHE A 164 -13.40 2.32 -6.06
CA PHE A 164 -13.94 3.06 -4.92
C PHE A 164 -13.82 4.57 -5.13
N ALA A 165 -14.77 5.31 -4.55
CA ALA A 165 -14.60 6.71 -4.21
C ALA A 165 -14.39 6.84 -2.70
N GLY A 166 -13.84 7.96 -2.25
CA GLY A 166 -13.54 8.13 -0.84
C GLY A 166 -13.03 9.51 -0.44
N THR A 167 -12.65 9.59 0.82
CA THR A 167 -11.95 10.72 1.42
C THR A 167 -10.58 10.28 1.91
N TRP A 168 -9.67 11.23 1.93
CA TRP A 168 -8.35 11.09 2.52
C TRP A 168 -8.06 12.37 3.30
N THR A 169 -7.58 12.23 4.52
CA THR A 169 -7.15 13.35 5.35
C THR A 169 -5.85 13.00 6.07
N ARG A 170 -5.09 14.05 6.39
CA ARG A 170 -3.84 13.97 7.15
C ARG A 170 -3.92 14.93 8.32
N ASP A 171 -3.64 14.43 9.51
CA ASP A 171 -3.35 15.27 10.67
C ASP A 171 -1.91 15.80 10.55
N GLU A 172 -1.79 17.12 10.35
CA GLU A 172 -0.52 17.77 10.16
C GLU A 172 0.33 17.84 11.44
N ASP A 173 -0.30 17.88 12.61
CA ASP A 173 0.41 17.94 13.89
C ASP A 173 0.98 16.56 14.26
N THR A 174 0.22 15.51 13.97
CA THR A 174 0.64 14.11 14.21
C THR A 174 1.62 13.61 13.14
N CYS A 175 1.51 14.08 11.89
CA CYS A 175 2.41 13.65 10.81
C CYS A 175 3.87 14.07 11.07
N GLN A 176 4.77 13.09 11.09
CA GLN A 176 6.22 13.32 11.27
C GLN A 176 7.02 13.20 9.96
N ALA A 177 6.35 13.29 8.80
CA ALA A 177 6.97 13.28 7.47
C ALA A 177 7.93 12.08 7.18
N CYS A 178 7.72 10.92 7.81
CA CYS A 178 8.58 9.73 7.63
C CYS A 178 8.48 9.03 6.26
N ARG A 179 7.68 9.59 5.33
CA ARG A 179 7.46 9.13 3.95
C ARG A 179 6.89 7.71 3.76
N THR A 180 6.63 6.95 4.82
CA THR A 180 6.11 5.57 4.72
C THR A 180 4.83 5.49 3.88
N CYS A 181 3.92 6.46 4.01
CA CYS A 181 2.69 6.51 3.21
C CYS A 181 2.92 6.73 1.71
N VAL A 182 3.97 7.46 1.33
CA VAL A 182 4.38 7.70 -0.05
C VAL A 182 4.94 6.39 -0.64
N ASP A 183 5.86 5.76 0.09
CA ASP A 183 6.55 4.55 -0.39
C ASP A 183 5.60 3.34 -0.54
N VAL A 184 4.55 3.24 0.30
CA VAL A 184 3.57 2.14 0.23
C VAL A 184 2.44 2.40 -0.77
N CYS A 185 2.35 3.61 -1.34
CA CYS A 185 1.21 3.97 -2.19
C CYS A 185 1.34 3.28 -3.56
N PRO A 186 0.48 2.31 -3.91
CA PRO A 186 0.58 1.62 -5.20
C PRO A 186 0.29 2.55 -6.39
N CYS A 187 -0.39 3.66 -6.14
CA CYS A 187 -0.82 4.59 -7.18
C CYS A 187 0.16 5.76 -7.36
N ASN A 188 1.20 5.88 -6.53
CA ASN A 188 1.99 7.11 -6.43
C ASN A 188 1.10 8.37 -6.25
N ALA A 189 0.00 8.23 -5.51
CA ALA A 189 -0.99 9.30 -5.31
C ALA A 189 -0.64 10.21 -4.12
N LEU A 190 0.38 9.85 -3.33
CA LEU A 190 0.87 10.65 -2.20
C LEU A 190 2.29 11.09 -2.49
N PHE A 191 2.62 12.34 -2.18
CA PHE A 191 3.93 12.91 -2.47
C PHE A 191 4.28 14.00 -1.46
N ASN A 192 5.57 14.26 -1.29
CA ASN A 192 6.04 15.46 -0.59
C ASN A 192 6.07 16.61 -1.60
N PRO A 193 5.31 17.71 -1.41
CA PRO A 193 5.36 18.87 -2.29
C PRO A 193 6.76 19.47 -2.34
N GLU A 194 7.14 20.01 -3.50
CA GLU A 194 8.27 20.93 -3.60
C GLU A 194 7.89 22.28 -2.95
N TRP A 195 8.89 23.03 -2.49
CA TRP A 195 8.67 24.30 -1.81
C TRP A 195 9.77 25.30 -2.18
N ASP A 196 9.40 26.58 -2.21
CA ASP A 196 10.35 27.68 -2.29
C ASP A 196 10.84 28.14 -0.90
N ILE A 197 11.93 28.90 -0.87
CA ILE A 197 12.50 29.41 0.37
C ILE A 197 11.47 30.29 1.10
N GLY A 198 11.10 29.88 2.32
CA GLY A 198 10.15 30.60 3.18
C GLY A 198 8.69 30.17 2.98
N GLU A 199 8.40 29.32 2.01
CA GLU A 199 7.08 28.73 1.83
C GLU A 199 6.82 27.63 2.86
N ARG A 200 5.58 27.55 3.35
CA ARG A 200 5.12 26.41 4.15
C ARG A 200 4.21 25.57 3.28
N VAL A 201 4.66 24.35 2.99
CA VAL A 201 3.88 23.34 2.28
C VAL A 201 3.44 22.24 3.23
N ASP A 202 2.43 21.50 2.80
CA ASP A 202 2.02 20.27 3.44
C ASP A 202 3.16 19.26 3.54
N LYS A 203 3.32 18.59 4.69
CA LYS A 203 4.32 17.50 4.82
C LYS A 203 4.12 16.40 3.78
N VAL A 204 2.89 16.04 3.46
CA VAL A 204 2.53 15.01 2.45
C VAL A 204 1.21 15.40 1.77
N ALA A 205 1.21 15.71 0.48
CA ALA A 205 -0.01 15.99 -0.28
C ALA A 205 -0.56 14.75 -0.99
N GLN A 206 -1.82 14.87 -1.46
CA GLN A 206 -2.53 13.84 -2.21
C GLN A 206 -2.90 14.33 -3.61
N ARG A 207 -2.86 13.42 -4.60
CA ARG A 207 -3.57 13.53 -5.89
C ARG A 207 -4.87 12.73 -5.83
N PRO A 208 -6.05 13.36 -5.67
CA PRO A 208 -7.33 12.65 -5.62
C PRO A 208 -7.60 11.82 -6.89
N ASP A 209 -7.24 12.37 -8.05
CA ASP A 209 -7.47 11.75 -9.36
C ASP A 209 -6.64 10.48 -9.58
N ALA A 210 -5.55 10.30 -8.81
CA ALA A 210 -4.77 9.05 -8.80
C ALA A 210 -5.14 8.10 -7.63
N CYS A 211 -5.89 8.58 -6.62
CA CYS A 211 -6.15 7.82 -5.41
C CYS A 211 -7.27 6.78 -5.60
N LEU A 212 -7.04 5.55 -5.13
CA LEU A 212 -8.04 4.46 -5.10
C LEU A 212 -8.85 4.43 -3.80
N TYR A 213 -8.46 5.20 -2.79
CA TYR A 213 -9.01 5.11 -1.43
C TYR A 213 -8.90 3.69 -0.83
N CYS A 214 -7.82 2.96 -1.20
CA CYS A 214 -7.63 1.58 -0.79
C CYS A 214 -7.37 1.45 0.71
N GLY A 215 -6.63 2.40 1.30
CA GLY A 215 -6.29 2.45 2.73
C GLY A 215 -4.85 2.06 3.07
N ALA A 216 -4.03 1.60 2.12
CA ALA A 216 -2.67 1.11 2.39
C ALA A 216 -1.78 2.12 3.14
N CYS A 217 -1.88 3.41 2.79
CA CYS A 217 -1.16 4.48 3.47
C CYS A 217 -1.60 4.69 4.93
N ALA A 218 -2.89 4.52 5.25
CA ALA A 218 -3.40 4.59 6.60
C ALA A 218 -2.95 3.37 7.42
N VAL A 219 -3.04 2.16 6.83
CA VAL A 219 -2.56 0.92 7.46
C VAL A 219 -1.05 0.99 7.76
N ALA A 220 -0.25 1.61 6.89
CA ALA A 220 1.18 1.72 7.08
C ALA A 220 1.63 2.88 7.98
N CYS A 221 0.72 3.79 8.36
CA CYS A 221 1.09 4.99 9.10
C CYS A 221 1.43 4.64 10.57
N PRO A 222 2.69 4.77 11.00
CA PRO A 222 3.12 4.31 12.32
C PRO A 222 2.56 5.17 13.47
N VAL A 223 2.06 6.36 13.16
CA VAL A 223 1.50 7.33 14.12
C VAL A 223 0.03 7.63 13.85
N GLN A 224 -0.61 6.86 12.94
CA GLN A 224 -2.04 6.99 12.60
C GLN A 224 -2.47 8.41 12.19
N ALA A 225 -1.58 9.18 11.55
CA ALA A 225 -1.86 10.53 11.08
C ALA A 225 -2.72 10.59 9.81
N ILE A 226 -3.06 9.46 9.20
CA ILE A 226 -3.80 9.41 7.93
C ILE A 226 -5.11 8.64 8.13
N ASP A 227 -6.22 9.26 7.73
CA ASP A 227 -7.52 8.61 7.62
C ASP A 227 -7.92 8.45 6.16
N VAL A 228 -8.41 7.26 5.81
CA VAL A 228 -8.93 6.94 4.48
C VAL A 228 -10.23 6.20 4.64
N GLN A 229 -11.29 6.78 4.08
CA GLN A 229 -12.63 6.21 4.11
C GLN A 229 -13.14 6.02 2.68
N LYS A 230 -13.70 4.85 2.42
CA LYS A 230 -14.44 4.62 1.17
C LYS A 230 -15.82 5.22 1.34
N THR A 231 -16.24 6.12 0.46
CA THR A 231 -17.58 6.72 0.47
C THR A 231 -18.53 5.99 -0.46
N GLU A 232 -17.99 5.35 -1.50
CA GLU A 232 -18.75 4.56 -2.45
C GLU A 232 -17.89 3.42 -3.03
N ILE A 233 -18.53 2.30 -3.36
CA ILE A 233 -17.96 1.28 -4.26
C ILE A 233 -18.53 1.58 -5.65
N LEU A 234 -17.70 1.96 -6.62
CA LEU A 234 -18.15 2.55 -7.90
C LEU A 234 -18.64 1.51 -8.90
N THR A 235 -18.12 0.29 -8.82
CA THR A 235 -18.48 -0.80 -9.71
C THR A 235 -19.80 -1.43 -9.33
N ALA A 236 -20.59 -1.78 -10.35
CA ALA A 236 -21.80 -2.58 -10.16
C ALA A 236 -21.38 -4.02 -9.82
N MET A 237 -21.73 -4.51 -8.63
CA MET A 237 -21.50 -5.90 -8.21
C MET A 237 -22.73 -6.44 -7.49
N GLU A 238 -22.98 -7.74 -7.62
CA GLU A 238 -24.04 -8.42 -6.87
C GLU A 238 -23.73 -8.40 -5.37
N LYS A 239 -24.79 -8.27 -4.55
CA LYS A 239 -24.70 -8.30 -3.07
C LYS A 239 -23.75 -7.24 -2.46
N LYS A 240 -23.50 -6.16 -3.20
CA LYS A 240 -22.72 -4.98 -2.79
C LYS A 240 -23.12 -4.43 -1.42
N THR A 241 -24.41 -4.44 -1.09
CA THR A 241 -24.97 -3.88 0.15
C THR A 241 -24.36 -4.45 1.44
N VAL A 242 -23.91 -5.71 1.43
CA VAL A 242 -23.22 -6.32 2.59
C VAL A 242 -21.85 -5.69 2.80
N PHE A 243 -21.13 -5.41 1.70
CA PHE A 243 -19.83 -4.76 1.74
C PHE A 243 -19.96 -3.28 2.06
N GLU A 244 -20.99 -2.61 1.54
CA GLU A 244 -21.25 -1.20 1.84
C GLU A 244 -21.41 -0.97 3.35
N LYS A 245 -22.21 -1.80 4.02
CA LYS A 245 -22.36 -1.78 5.49
C LYS A 245 -21.07 -2.05 6.26
N LYS A 246 -20.16 -2.84 5.67
CA LYS A 246 -18.89 -3.22 6.29
C LYS A 246 -17.79 -2.19 6.05
N LEU A 247 -17.81 -1.46 4.94
CA LEU A 247 -16.68 -0.65 4.47
C LEU A 247 -16.95 0.85 4.37
N LEU A 248 -18.16 1.28 3.99
CA LEU A 248 -18.39 2.69 3.69
C LEU A 248 -18.32 3.55 4.95
N ASN A 249 -17.65 4.70 4.84
CA ASN A 249 -17.44 5.69 5.90
C ASN A 249 -16.84 5.08 7.18
N LYS A 250 -16.05 4.01 7.02
CA LYS A 250 -15.29 3.41 8.11
C LYS A 250 -13.80 3.69 7.94
N PRO A 251 -13.06 3.83 9.05
CA PRO A 251 -11.62 3.94 8.98
C PRO A 251 -11.04 2.66 8.36
N SER A 252 -9.86 2.81 7.74
CA SER A 252 -9.10 1.70 7.20
C SER A 252 -8.71 0.69 8.29
N ALA A 253 -8.31 -0.51 7.86
CA ALA A 253 -7.92 -1.58 8.79
C ALA A 253 -6.82 -1.12 9.76
N LYS A 254 -6.96 -1.48 11.04
CA LYS A 254 -5.88 -1.29 12.01
C LYS A 254 -4.86 -2.42 11.83
N PRO A 255 -3.57 -2.11 11.59
CA PRO A 255 -2.55 -3.14 11.47
C PRO A 255 -2.29 -3.80 12.84
N VAL A 256 -2.00 -5.10 12.82
CA VAL A 256 -1.39 -5.80 13.96
C VAL A 256 0.12 -5.71 13.84
N LEU A 257 0.82 -5.68 14.98
CA LEU A 257 2.27 -5.70 14.99
C LEU A 257 2.78 -7.11 14.65
N THR A 258 2.95 -7.36 13.35
CA THR A 258 3.37 -8.66 12.81
C THR A 258 4.88 -8.74 12.51
N SER A 259 5.63 -7.84 13.13
CA SER A 259 7.10 -7.77 13.09
C SER A 259 7.65 -7.35 14.44
N VAL A 260 8.89 -7.72 14.72
CA VAL A 260 9.67 -7.27 15.89
C VAL A 260 10.87 -6.47 15.42
N LEU A 261 11.24 -5.43 16.16
CA LEU A 261 12.42 -4.62 15.89
C LEU A 261 13.60 -5.22 16.66
N LYS A 262 14.69 -5.50 15.95
CA LYS A 262 15.92 -6.09 16.50
C LYS A 262 17.09 -5.13 16.35
N THR A 263 18.04 -5.23 17.27
CA THR A 263 19.25 -4.39 17.29
C THR A 263 20.47 -5.26 17.52
N ASP A 264 21.59 -4.89 16.91
CA ASP A 264 22.92 -5.46 17.13
C ASP A 264 23.80 -4.39 17.78
N GLU A 265 24.25 -4.66 19.00
CA GLU A 265 25.06 -3.70 19.77
C GLU A 265 26.50 -3.61 19.28
N ASP A 266 27.06 -4.69 18.75
CA ASP A 266 28.44 -4.75 18.26
C ASP A 266 28.58 -4.01 16.93
N ALA A 267 27.53 -4.06 16.09
CA ALA A 267 27.47 -3.30 14.85
C ALA A 267 27.02 -1.84 15.03
N CYS A 268 26.45 -1.47 16.18
CA CYS A 268 25.88 -0.14 16.40
C CYS A 268 26.96 0.91 16.64
N LEU A 269 26.86 2.04 15.93
CA LEU A 269 27.76 3.19 16.12
C LEU A 269 27.26 4.20 17.15
N GLY A 270 26.05 4.02 17.70
CA GLY A 270 25.45 4.96 18.66
C GLY A 270 25.09 6.33 18.08
N CYS A 271 25.02 6.49 16.75
CA CYS A 271 24.82 7.79 16.10
C CYS A 271 23.43 8.42 16.32
N GLY A 272 22.43 7.64 16.73
CA GLY A 272 21.08 8.14 17.02
C GLY A 272 20.18 8.38 15.80
N ASN A 273 20.63 8.15 14.57
CA ASN A 273 19.80 8.38 13.37
C ASN A 273 18.45 7.64 13.42
N CYS A 274 18.44 6.39 13.90
CA CYS A 274 17.22 5.60 14.05
C CYS A 274 16.28 6.18 15.12
N VAL A 275 16.81 6.83 16.16
CA VAL A 275 16.03 7.50 17.22
C VAL A 275 15.37 8.75 16.68
N ILE A 276 16.10 9.57 15.92
CA ILE A 276 15.64 10.85 15.38
C ILE A 276 14.63 10.64 14.25
N MET A 277 14.93 9.72 13.32
CA MET A 277 14.07 9.44 12.17
C MET A 277 12.81 8.64 12.54
N CYS A 278 12.76 8.06 13.75
CA CYS A 278 11.62 7.30 14.19
C CYS A 278 10.38 8.20 14.37
N PRO A 279 9.31 8.01 13.58
CA PRO A 279 8.12 8.85 13.69
C PRO A 279 7.40 8.68 15.04
N VAL A 280 7.47 7.51 15.67
CA VAL A 280 6.86 7.27 16.99
C VAL A 280 7.57 8.10 18.06
N ASN A 281 8.89 8.13 18.05
CA ASN A 281 9.70 8.99 18.90
C ASN A 281 9.49 10.47 18.59
N ALA A 282 9.54 10.87 17.33
CA ALA A 282 9.34 12.26 16.93
C ALA A 282 7.96 12.80 17.34
N ASN A 283 6.93 11.95 17.29
CA ASN A 283 5.58 12.33 17.70
C ASN A 283 5.43 12.53 19.21
N SER A 284 6.28 11.92 20.04
CA SER A 284 6.21 12.11 21.50
C SER A 284 6.87 13.40 21.99
N SER A 285 7.82 13.96 21.23
CA SER A 285 8.53 15.18 21.62
C SER A 285 9.13 15.94 20.44
N LYS A 286 8.83 17.24 20.39
CA LYS A 286 9.42 18.18 19.40
C LYS A 286 10.94 18.29 19.53
N PHE A 287 11.48 18.12 20.74
CA PHE A 287 12.92 18.15 20.97
C PHE A 287 13.60 16.90 20.38
N LEU A 288 12.97 15.73 20.53
CA LEU A 288 13.47 14.50 19.94
C LEU A 288 13.42 14.55 18.41
N ALA A 289 12.31 15.09 17.86
CA ALA A 289 12.17 15.36 16.43
C ALA A 289 13.25 16.32 15.91
N ALA A 290 13.72 17.26 16.74
CA ALA A 290 14.81 18.19 16.42
C ALA A 290 16.22 17.61 16.67
N GLY A 291 16.34 16.35 17.10
CA GLY A 291 17.63 15.70 17.33
C GLY A 291 18.23 15.89 18.72
N ALA A 292 17.48 16.41 19.69
CA ALA A 292 17.93 16.50 21.08
C ALA A 292 17.86 15.12 21.77
N LEU A 293 18.95 14.36 21.68
CA LEU A 293 19.03 12.98 22.19
C LEU A 293 19.23 12.89 23.72
N ASN A 294 19.83 13.92 24.33
CA ASN A 294 20.30 13.87 25.72
C ASN A 294 19.31 14.43 26.77
N ASP A 295 18.28 15.16 26.34
CA ASP A 295 17.45 15.98 27.24
C ASP A 295 16.04 15.43 27.48
N LEU A 296 15.84 14.12 27.34
CA LEU A 296 14.53 13.50 27.54
C LEU A 296 14.67 12.18 28.30
N ASP A 297 14.11 12.17 29.52
CA ASP A 297 14.11 11.02 30.44
C ASP A 297 13.25 9.86 29.89
N ASP A 298 12.19 10.16 29.13
CA ASP A 298 11.26 9.16 28.61
C ASP A 298 11.14 9.23 27.07
N LYS A 299 11.82 8.30 26.39
CA LYS A 299 11.66 8.07 24.94
C LYS A 299 10.71 6.87 24.74
N PRO A 300 9.75 6.93 23.79
CA PRO A 300 8.70 5.92 23.72
C PRO A 300 9.18 4.61 23.08
N LEU A 301 10.05 4.64 22.06
CA LEU A 301 10.42 3.43 21.31
C LEU A 301 11.93 3.18 21.29
N LEU A 302 12.74 4.17 20.88
CA LEU A 302 14.18 3.99 20.70
C LEU A 302 14.99 4.97 21.54
N GLU A 303 16.12 4.51 22.04
CA GLU A 303 17.11 5.34 22.74
C GLU A 303 18.54 4.84 22.50
N VAL A 304 19.52 5.74 22.46
CA VAL A 304 20.94 5.34 22.54
C VAL A 304 21.35 5.28 24.02
N ARG A 305 21.72 4.10 24.51
CA ARG A 305 22.24 3.87 25.87
C ARG A 305 23.60 3.20 25.78
N ASN A 306 24.58 3.73 26.49
CA ASN A 306 25.96 3.20 26.52
C ASN A 306 26.57 3.03 25.12
N GLY A 307 26.28 3.94 24.19
CA GLY A 307 26.82 3.91 22.83
C GLY A 307 26.09 3.00 21.85
N SER A 308 25.03 2.30 22.24
CA SER A 308 24.23 1.45 21.35
C SER A 308 22.74 1.77 21.43
N VAL A 309 22.02 1.56 20.32
CA VAL A 309 20.56 1.73 20.30
C VAL A 309 19.87 0.61 21.06
N LYS A 310 18.81 0.95 21.80
CA LYS A 310 17.94 0.03 22.53
C LYS A 310 16.48 0.25 22.10
N VAL A 311 15.74 -0.85 21.98
CA VAL A 311 14.28 -0.83 21.85
C VAL A 311 13.69 -0.82 23.25
N LEU A 312 12.99 0.26 23.60
CA LEU A 312 12.41 0.48 24.94
C LEU A 312 11.02 -0.14 25.08
N ASP A 313 10.17 0.03 24.07
CA ASP A 313 8.82 -0.52 24.03
C ASP A 313 8.54 -1.08 22.63
N GLN A 314 8.54 -2.40 22.51
CA GLN A 314 8.27 -3.06 21.23
C GLN A 314 6.83 -2.83 20.75
N GLU A 315 5.87 -2.66 21.65
CA GLU A 315 4.44 -2.51 21.32
C GLU A 315 4.12 -1.10 20.81
N ALA A 316 4.93 -0.10 21.15
CA ALA A 316 4.87 1.23 20.55
C ALA A 316 5.33 1.27 19.08
N CYS A 317 6.00 0.22 18.59
CA CYS A 317 6.54 0.20 17.24
C CYS A 317 5.44 0.15 16.18
N GLY A 318 5.30 1.21 15.38
CA GLY A 318 4.37 1.23 14.26
C GLY A 318 4.81 0.43 13.01
N SER A 319 5.87 -0.38 13.10
CA SER A 319 6.41 -1.21 12.02
C SER A 319 6.45 -0.51 10.64
N CYS A 320 7.18 0.61 10.56
CA CYS A 320 7.33 1.35 9.30
C CYS A 320 8.67 1.09 8.60
N GLY A 321 9.71 0.68 9.34
CA GLY A 321 11.04 0.42 8.78
C GLY A 321 11.94 1.64 8.56
N ALA A 322 11.52 2.85 8.95
CA ALA A 322 12.33 4.06 8.75
C ALA A 322 13.70 4.00 9.46
N CYS A 323 13.76 3.38 10.64
CA CYS A 323 15.00 3.16 11.38
C CYS A 323 15.99 2.22 10.67
N ALA A 324 15.49 1.17 10.00
CA ALA A 324 16.32 0.22 9.27
C ALA A 324 16.90 0.86 7.98
N LEU A 325 16.13 1.69 7.28
CA LEU A 325 16.58 2.40 6.07
C LEU A 325 17.74 3.37 6.33
N ILE A 326 17.72 4.06 7.48
CA ILE A 326 18.70 5.10 7.79
C ILE A 326 19.94 4.58 8.51
N CYS A 327 19.94 3.30 8.92
CA CYS A 327 21.04 2.72 9.68
C CYS A 327 22.25 2.43 8.76
N PRO A 328 23.40 3.12 8.94
CA PRO A 328 24.54 2.96 8.04
C PRO A 328 25.26 1.61 8.19
N THR A 329 25.04 0.91 9.30
CA THR A 329 25.69 -0.38 9.61
C THR A 329 24.70 -1.55 9.65
N SER A 330 23.43 -1.31 9.30
CA SER A 330 22.35 -2.31 9.42
C SER A 330 22.20 -2.93 10.82
N ALA A 331 22.65 -2.22 11.86
CA ALA A 331 22.58 -2.64 13.26
C ALA A 331 21.16 -2.61 13.86
N ILE A 332 20.14 -2.28 13.08
CA ILE A 332 18.73 -2.33 13.47
C ILE A 332 17.88 -2.76 12.28
N TRP A 333 17.03 -3.77 12.46
CA TRP A 333 16.22 -4.38 11.40
C TRP A 333 14.90 -4.92 11.93
N LEU A 334 13.98 -5.28 11.03
CA LEU A 334 12.71 -5.93 11.39
C LEU A 334 12.74 -7.42 11.04
N GLU A 335 12.21 -8.23 11.94
CA GLU A 335 11.99 -9.66 11.73
C GLU A 335 10.50 -9.98 11.82
N LYS A 336 10.07 -11.09 11.20
CA LYS A 336 8.69 -11.56 11.30
C LYS A 336 8.37 -11.88 12.77
N ARG A 337 7.25 -11.37 13.25
CA ARG A 337 6.65 -11.77 14.53
C ARG A 337 5.45 -12.63 14.22
N GLU A 338 5.41 -13.83 14.79
CA GLU A 338 4.19 -14.65 14.76
C GLU A 338 3.12 -13.99 15.62
N VAL A 339 1.91 -13.94 15.09
CA VAL A 339 0.74 -13.44 15.80
C VAL A 339 0.02 -14.65 16.37
N GLU A 340 -0.16 -14.68 17.70
CA GLU A 340 -0.97 -15.69 18.40
C GLU A 340 -2.48 -15.46 18.18
#